data_AF-A0A1N7HZD9-F1
#
_entry.id   AF-A0A1N7HZD9-F1
#
_cell.length_a   1.000
_cell.length_b   1.000
_cell.length_c   1.000
_cell.angle_alpha   90.00
_cell.angle_beta   90.00
_cell.angle_gamma   90.00
#
_symmetry.space_group_name_H-M   'P 1'
#
loop_
_entity.id
_entity.type
_entity.pdbx_description
1 polymer ?
#
loop_
_entity_poly.entity_id
_entity_poly.type
_entity_poly.pdbx_seq_one_letter_code
_entity_poly.pdbx_strand_id
1 'polypeptide(L)'
;MEPIRELKQSNAILQSALNNIRGKIIVELANVLSGKAVVMLPDFSKDDIAVHNFEYRHEWFTMVFFASNSAGFTMTGKNDFLRNELNDYFSKSEELLDTVSDLEDDFEYAEKWEEMMEEYEQEKYEIFDDWFTSCWEEAQKITGNTIPTYFSIEEMDSGVELVSSDSVEIYKNQINRRRYTH
;
A
#
# COMPACT_ATOMS: atom_id res chain seq x y z
N MET A 1 -2.71 -12.11 -30.08
CA MET A 1 -3.32 -11.58 -28.84
C MET A 1 -2.60 -10.26 -28.58
N GLU A 2 -3.27 -9.19 -28.15
CA GLU A 2 -2.61 -7.88 -27.99
C GLU A 2 -2.18 -7.72 -26.53
N PRO A 3 -0.88 -7.64 -26.20
CA PRO A 3 -0.42 -7.68 -24.80
C PRO A 3 -1.01 -6.55 -23.94
N ILE A 4 -1.28 -5.38 -24.54
CA ILE A 4 -1.98 -4.25 -23.90
C ILE A 4 -3.33 -4.69 -23.31
N ARG A 5 -4.06 -5.59 -24.00
CA ARG A 5 -5.37 -6.06 -23.55
C ARG A 5 -5.25 -6.95 -22.30
N GLU A 6 -4.25 -7.83 -22.28
CA GLU A 6 -4.01 -8.73 -21.15
C GLU A 6 -3.53 -7.94 -19.91
N LEU A 7 -2.66 -6.95 -20.09
CA LEU A 7 -2.23 -6.03 -19.04
C LEU A 7 -3.41 -5.24 -18.44
N LYS A 8 -4.28 -4.67 -19.28
CA LYS A 8 -5.50 -3.99 -18.82
C LYS A 8 -6.47 -4.93 -18.11
N GLN A 9 -6.56 -6.18 -18.57
CA GLN A 9 -7.38 -7.19 -17.91
C GLN A 9 -6.82 -7.55 -16.52
N SER A 10 -5.50 -7.61 -16.36
CA SER A 10 -4.85 -7.79 -15.06
C SER A 10 -5.22 -6.67 -14.08
N ASN A 11 -5.12 -5.40 -14.51
CA ASN A 11 -5.51 -4.24 -13.70
C ASN A 11 -7.01 -4.25 -13.32
N ALA A 12 -7.88 -4.70 -14.22
CA ALA A 12 -9.31 -4.86 -13.92
C ALA A 12 -9.57 -5.98 -12.89
N ILE A 13 -8.84 -7.10 -12.97
CA ILE A 13 -8.92 -8.18 -11.98
C ILE A 13 -8.41 -7.70 -10.62
N LEU A 14 -7.34 -6.91 -10.60
CA LEU A 14 -6.83 -6.30 -9.39
C LEU A 14 -7.89 -5.44 -8.71
N GLN A 15 -8.46 -4.51 -9.46
CA GLN A 15 -9.50 -3.60 -8.95
C GLN A 15 -10.69 -4.38 -8.37
N SER A 16 -11.11 -5.46 -9.05
CA SER A 16 -12.17 -6.35 -8.57
C SER A 16 -11.79 -7.04 -7.25
N ALA A 17 -10.58 -7.59 -7.14
CA ALA A 17 -10.09 -8.25 -5.94
C ALA A 17 -10.02 -7.30 -4.74
N LEU A 18 -9.48 -6.09 -4.94
CA LEU A 18 -9.43 -5.04 -3.93
C LEU A 18 -10.84 -4.63 -3.46
N ASN A 19 -11.78 -4.48 -4.39
CA ASN A 19 -13.17 -4.15 -4.05
C ASN A 19 -13.87 -5.27 -3.25
N ASN A 20 -13.58 -6.54 -3.54
CA ASN A 20 -14.15 -7.67 -2.79
C ASN A 20 -13.72 -7.69 -1.32
N ILE A 21 -12.52 -7.19 -1.01
CA ILE A 21 -11.99 -7.16 0.36
C ILE A 21 -12.16 -5.81 1.05
N ARG A 22 -12.64 -4.79 0.33
CA ARG A 22 -12.80 -3.40 0.82
C ARG A 22 -13.42 -3.33 2.22
N GLY A 23 -14.56 -3.97 2.42
CA GLY A 23 -15.27 -3.94 3.71
C GLY A 23 -14.46 -4.53 4.87
N LYS A 24 -13.71 -5.61 4.63
CA LYS A 24 -12.82 -6.21 5.63
C LYS A 24 -11.67 -5.25 5.97
N ILE A 25 -11.06 -4.64 4.96
CA ILE A 25 -9.94 -3.72 5.14
C ILE A 25 -10.35 -2.47 5.90
N ILE A 26 -11.53 -1.89 5.62
CA ILE A 26 -12.05 -0.75 6.40
C ILE A 26 -12.17 -1.12 7.89
N VAL A 27 -12.65 -2.33 8.22
CA VAL A 27 -12.77 -2.79 9.61
C VAL A 27 -11.39 -2.97 10.26
N GLU A 28 -10.42 -3.55 9.56
CA GLU A 28 -9.06 -3.72 10.06
C GLU A 28 -8.36 -2.37 10.27
N LEU A 29 -8.48 -1.45 9.32
CA LEU A 29 -8.00 -0.08 9.44
C LEU A 29 -8.63 0.62 10.64
N ALA A 30 -9.94 0.53 10.82
CA ALA A 30 -10.62 1.12 11.99
C ALA A 30 -10.11 0.53 13.32
N ASN A 31 -9.82 -0.77 13.37
CA ASN A 31 -9.24 -1.42 14.55
C ASN A 31 -7.80 -0.95 14.84
N VAL A 32 -7.01 -0.70 13.80
CA VAL A 32 -5.65 -0.16 13.93
C VAL A 32 -5.68 1.30 14.36
N LEU A 33 -6.47 2.15 13.69
CA LEU A 33 -6.60 3.58 13.99
C LEU A 33 -7.20 3.85 15.38
N SER A 34 -8.01 2.93 15.91
CA SER A 34 -8.52 2.98 17.29
C SER A 34 -7.57 2.33 18.31
N GLY A 35 -6.41 1.84 17.87
CA GLY A 35 -5.41 1.18 18.70
C GLY A 35 -5.82 -0.21 19.20
N LYS A 36 -6.97 -0.77 18.79
CA LYS A 36 -7.45 -2.09 19.26
C LYS A 36 -6.59 -3.25 18.74
N ALA A 37 -6.10 -3.14 17.52
CA ALA A 37 -5.29 -4.17 16.85
C ALA A 37 -3.79 -3.77 16.75
N VAL A 38 -3.32 -2.94 17.68
CA VAL A 38 -1.93 -2.47 17.71
C VAL A 38 -1.16 -3.13 18.86
N VAL A 39 -0.10 -3.86 18.51
CA VAL A 39 0.85 -4.45 19.46
C VAL A 39 1.97 -3.45 19.73
N MET A 40 2.01 -2.90 20.94
CA MET A 40 3.05 -1.97 21.38
C MET A 40 4.34 -2.71 21.74
N LEU A 41 5.49 -2.10 21.49
CA LEU A 41 6.77 -2.56 22.06
C LEU A 41 6.85 -2.22 23.56
N PRO A 42 7.67 -2.94 24.36
CA PRO A 42 7.62 -2.92 25.84
C PRO A 42 7.77 -1.56 26.54
N ASP A 43 8.36 -0.56 25.86
CA ASP A 43 8.69 0.75 26.44
C ASP A 43 7.74 1.88 25.96
N PHE A 44 6.69 1.55 25.22
CA PHE A 44 5.80 2.54 24.60
C PHE A 44 4.34 2.36 24.98
N SER A 45 3.64 3.49 25.17
CA SER A 45 2.19 3.55 25.34
C SER A 45 1.51 3.97 24.04
N LYS A 46 0.22 3.64 23.89
CA LYS A 46 -0.61 4.15 22.79
C LYS A 46 -0.72 5.67 22.83
N ASP A 47 -0.63 6.27 24.01
CA ASP A 47 -0.73 7.71 24.19
C ASP A 47 0.50 8.46 23.66
N ASP A 48 1.65 7.79 23.44
CA ASP A 48 2.83 8.42 22.86
C ASP A 48 2.84 8.38 21.31
N ILE A 49 1.80 7.79 20.69
CA ILE A 49 1.66 7.74 19.24
C ILE A 49 1.45 9.15 18.71
N ALA A 50 2.40 9.63 17.94
CA ALA A 50 2.31 10.91 17.25
C ALA A 50 1.91 10.74 15.78
N VAL A 51 2.18 9.58 15.20
CA VAL A 51 2.03 9.33 13.76
C VAL A 51 1.65 7.87 13.49
N HIS A 52 0.72 7.67 12.55
CA HIS A 52 0.45 6.40 11.89
C HIS A 52 1.16 6.32 10.55
N ASN A 53 1.72 5.15 10.23
CA ASN A 53 2.45 4.96 8.99
C ASN A 53 1.93 3.70 8.31
N PHE A 54 1.59 3.83 7.04
CA PHE A 54 1.21 2.76 6.14
C PHE A 54 2.23 2.70 5.00
N GLU A 55 2.83 1.54 4.83
CA GLU A 55 3.84 1.32 3.80
C GLU A 55 3.42 0.18 2.88
N TYR A 56 3.19 0.52 1.62
CA TYR A 56 2.90 -0.45 0.57
C TYR A 56 4.18 -1.09 0.09
N ARG A 57 4.21 -2.42 0.10
CA ARG A 57 5.28 -3.24 -0.45
C ARG A 57 4.84 -3.74 -1.82
N HIS A 58 5.31 -3.07 -2.86
CA HIS A 58 4.88 -3.33 -4.23
C HIS A 58 5.15 -4.76 -4.67
N GLU A 59 6.35 -5.27 -4.37
CA GLU A 59 6.77 -6.63 -4.71
C GLU A 59 5.85 -7.70 -4.11
N TRP A 60 5.38 -7.49 -2.88
CA TRP A 60 4.62 -8.49 -2.12
C TRP A 60 3.12 -8.26 -2.16
N PHE A 61 2.67 -7.19 -2.81
CA PHE A 61 1.29 -6.71 -2.79
C PHE A 61 0.70 -6.70 -1.36
N THR A 62 1.49 -6.19 -0.41
CA THR A 62 1.11 -6.11 1.01
C THR A 62 1.21 -4.68 1.51
N MET A 63 0.51 -4.41 2.61
CA MET A 63 0.61 -3.14 3.33
C MET A 63 1.12 -3.41 4.74
N VAL A 64 2.01 -2.57 5.23
CA VAL A 64 2.48 -2.64 6.63
C VAL A 64 2.07 -1.41 7.38
N PHE A 65 1.52 -1.60 8.57
CA PHE A 65 1.34 -0.54 9.55
C PHE A 65 2.41 -0.59 10.63
N PHE A 66 2.84 0.59 11.04
CA PHE A 66 3.49 0.83 12.32
C PHE A 66 3.22 2.26 12.80
N ALA A 67 3.29 2.49 14.12
CA ALA A 67 3.16 3.83 14.70
C ALA A 67 4.52 4.38 15.14
N SER A 68 4.66 5.71 15.13
CA SER A 68 5.87 6.40 15.58
C SER A 68 5.57 7.48 16.62
N ASN A 69 6.50 7.73 17.53
CA ASN A 69 6.42 8.85 18.46
C ASN A 69 6.90 10.16 17.81
N SER A 70 6.80 11.27 18.54
CA SER A 70 7.22 12.61 18.07
C SER A 70 8.73 12.73 17.79
N ALA A 71 9.55 11.85 18.36
CA ALA A 71 10.97 11.76 18.02
C ALA A 71 11.22 10.95 16.73
N GLY A 72 10.20 10.27 16.21
CA GLY A 72 10.22 9.47 14.99
C GLY A 72 10.49 7.99 15.21
N PHE A 73 10.59 7.50 16.45
CA PHE A 73 10.87 6.08 16.72
C PHE A 73 9.62 5.22 16.49
N THR A 74 9.79 4.09 15.81
CA THR A 74 8.74 3.06 15.71
C THR A 74 8.42 2.49 17.09
N MET A 75 7.14 2.46 17.42
CA MET A 75 6.63 2.08 18.73
C MET A 75 5.89 0.74 18.76
N THR A 76 5.57 0.20 17.58
CA THR A 76 4.71 -0.96 17.43
C THR A 76 5.47 -2.10 16.76
N GLY A 77 4.98 -3.32 16.95
CA GLY A 77 5.28 -4.40 16.00
C GLY A 77 4.77 -4.06 14.60
N LYS A 78 5.26 -4.79 13.59
CA LYS A 78 4.72 -4.71 12.22
C LYS A 78 3.35 -5.38 12.18
N ASN A 79 2.37 -4.70 11.60
CA ASN A 79 1.06 -5.26 11.28
C ASN A 79 0.93 -5.34 9.75
N ASP A 80 0.95 -6.55 9.20
CA ASP A 80 0.79 -6.77 7.77
C ASP A 80 -0.71 -6.90 7.43
N PHE A 81 -1.18 -6.15 6.43
CA PHE A 81 -2.49 -6.31 5.82
C PHE A 81 -2.32 -6.99 4.45
N LEU A 82 -3.43 -7.49 3.91
CA LEU A 82 -3.57 -8.00 2.54
C LEU A 82 -2.84 -9.30 2.22
N ARG A 83 -1.90 -9.71 3.08
CA ARG A 83 -1.01 -10.85 2.85
C ARG A 83 -1.72 -12.14 2.47
N ASN A 84 -2.92 -12.40 2.99
CA ASN A 84 -3.68 -13.62 2.68
C ASN A 84 -4.98 -13.34 1.91
N GLU A 85 -5.36 -12.06 1.79
CA GLU A 85 -6.65 -11.61 1.29
C GLU A 85 -6.70 -11.54 -0.23
N LEU A 86 -5.53 -11.49 -0.87
CA LEU A 86 -5.38 -11.28 -2.32
C LEU A 86 -4.92 -12.55 -3.05
N ASN A 87 -5.03 -13.71 -2.41
CA ASN A 87 -4.69 -15.01 -3.00
C ASN A 87 -5.37 -15.23 -4.37
N ASP A 88 -6.66 -14.90 -4.49
CA ASP A 88 -7.40 -15.02 -5.76
C ASP A 88 -6.88 -14.09 -6.86
N TYR A 89 -6.38 -12.89 -6.49
CA TYR A 89 -5.71 -11.99 -7.43
C TYR A 89 -4.39 -12.59 -7.88
N PHE A 90 -3.55 -13.03 -6.93
CA PHE A 90 -2.25 -13.63 -7.25
C PHE A 90 -2.41 -14.82 -8.20
N SER A 91 -3.33 -15.75 -7.92
CA SER A 91 -3.54 -16.92 -8.80
C SER A 91 -3.97 -16.53 -10.22
N LYS A 92 -4.88 -15.55 -10.37
CA LYS A 92 -5.33 -15.09 -11.70
C LYS A 92 -4.31 -14.21 -12.41
N SER A 93 -3.52 -13.48 -11.64
CA SER A 93 -2.44 -12.64 -12.15
C SER A 93 -1.28 -13.48 -12.62
N GLU A 94 -0.92 -14.57 -11.94
CA GLU A 94 0.12 -15.51 -12.39
C GLU A 94 -0.22 -16.08 -13.77
N GLU A 95 -1.46 -16.56 -13.97
CA GLU A 95 -1.90 -17.07 -15.29
C GLU A 95 -1.80 -16.00 -16.41
N LEU A 96 -2.07 -14.73 -16.08
CA LEU A 96 -1.93 -13.61 -17.02
C LEU A 96 -0.48 -13.20 -17.24
N LEU A 97 0.34 -13.23 -16.19
CA LEU A 97 1.76 -12.86 -16.26
C LEU A 97 2.56 -13.91 -17.03
N ASP A 98 2.22 -15.19 -16.92
CA ASP A 98 2.77 -16.24 -17.79
C ASP A 98 2.46 -15.93 -19.26
N THR A 99 1.21 -15.53 -19.55
CA THR A 99 0.80 -15.13 -20.90
C THR A 99 1.53 -13.87 -21.39
N VAL A 100 1.78 -12.91 -20.50
CA VAL A 100 2.53 -11.67 -20.78
C VAL A 100 4.01 -11.97 -21.01
N SER A 101 4.61 -12.88 -20.24
CA SER A 101 6.00 -13.33 -20.41
C SER A 101 6.19 -14.05 -21.74
N ASP A 102 5.26 -14.94 -22.12
CA ASP A 102 5.28 -15.59 -23.43
C ASP A 102 5.19 -14.55 -24.57
N LEU A 103 4.49 -13.44 -24.34
CA LEU A 103 4.37 -12.35 -25.32
C LEU A 103 5.60 -11.45 -25.38
N GLU A 104 6.35 -11.29 -24.28
CA GLU A 104 7.61 -10.54 -24.23
C GLU A 104 8.66 -11.19 -25.13
N ASP A 105 8.81 -12.51 -25.04
CA ASP A 105 9.74 -13.29 -25.87
C ASP A 105 9.43 -13.17 -27.37
N ASP A 106 8.15 -12.95 -27.71
CA ASP A 106 7.66 -12.78 -29.07
C ASP A 106 7.63 -11.29 -29.52
N PHE A 107 7.91 -10.33 -28.63
CA PHE A 107 7.76 -8.90 -28.94
C PHE A 107 8.99 -8.32 -29.64
N GLU A 108 8.84 -7.99 -30.92
CA GLU A 108 9.94 -7.57 -31.81
C GLU A 108 10.58 -6.22 -31.42
N TYR A 109 9.93 -5.42 -30.56
CA TYR A 109 10.35 -4.06 -30.18
C TYR A 109 10.41 -3.86 -28.66
N ALA A 110 11.56 -4.14 -28.05
CA ALA A 110 11.79 -4.01 -26.61
C ALA A 110 11.40 -2.64 -26.03
N GLU A 111 11.73 -1.52 -26.71
CA GLU A 111 11.39 -0.17 -26.22
C GLU A 111 9.88 0.04 -26.05
N LYS A 112 9.07 -0.48 -26.98
CA LYS A 112 7.61 -0.36 -26.92
C LYS A 112 7.01 -1.28 -25.84
N TRP A 113 7.68 -2.40 -25.55
CA TRP A 113 7.32 -3.26 -24.43
C TRP A 113 7.58 -2.56 -23.10
N GLU A 114 8.74 -1.95 -22.94
CA GLU A 114 9.11 -1.17 -21.75
C GLU A 114 8.09 -0.06 -21.49
N GLU A 115 7.74 0.76 -22.50
CA GLU A 115 6.71 1.80 -22.37
C GLU A 115 5.35 1.24 -21.91
N MET A 116 4.93 0.09 -22.47
CA MET A 116 3.67 -0.56 -22.07
C MET A 116 3.69 -1.08 -20.64
N MET A 117 4.83 -1.61 -20.19
CA MET A 117 5.00 -2.09 -18.82
C MET A 117 5.03 -0.93 -17.82
N GLU A 118 5.67 0.19 -18.18
CA GLU A 118 5.63 1.42 -17.37
C GLU A 118 4.20 1.93 -17.20
N GLU A 119 3.41 2.02 -18.28
CA GLU A 119 2.01 2.43 -18.21
C GLU A 119 1.17 1.46 -17.35
N TYR A 120 1.38 0.15 -17.51
CA TYR A 120 0.68 -0.87 -16.73
C TYR A 120 0.96 -0.76 -15.24
N GLU A 121 2.24 -0.63 -14.86
CA GLU A 121 2.66 -0.51 -13.46
C GLU A 121 2.19 0.80 -12.82
N GLN A 122 2.18 1.90 -13.59
CA GLN A 122 1.62 3.16 -13.15
C GLN A 122 0.11 3.06 -12.87
N GLU A 123 -0.67 2.48 -13.79
CA GLU A 123 -2.11 2.26 -13.58
C GLU A 123 -2.37 1.34 -12.38
N LYS A 124 -1.55 0.28 -12.21
CA LYS A 124 -1.63 -0.63 -11.06
C LYS A 124 -1.44 0.11 -9.74
N TYR A 125 -0.46 1.02 -9.69
CA TYR A 125 -0.19 1.86 -8.53
C TYR A 125 -1.37 2.80 -8.23
N GLU A 126 -1.89 3.50 -9.23
CA GLU A 126 -3.04 4.42 -9.08
C GLU A 126 -4.28 3.70 -8.56
N ILE A 127 -4.59 2.50 -9.09
CA ILE A 127 -5.69 1.66 -8.60
C ILE A 127 -5.53 1.37 -7.11
N PHE A 128 -4.32 1.02 -6.67
CA PHE A 128 -4.06 0.69 -5.29
C PHE A 128 -4.13 1.92 -4.37
N ASP A 129 -3.51 3.03 -4.77
CA ASP A 129 -3.49 4.29 -4.01
C ASP A 129 -4.91 4.83 -3.79
N ASP A 130 -5.71 4.92 -4.86
CA ASP A 130 -7.11 5.36 -4.78
C ASP A 130 -7.95 4.44 -3.89
N TRP A 131 -7.78 3.12 -4.07
CA TRP A 131 -8.50 2.14 -3.27
C TRP A 131 -8.12 2.22 -1.79
N PHE A 132 -6.83 2.32 -1.48
CA PHE A 132 -6.35 2.36 -0.10
C PHE A 132 -6.76 3.66 0.59
N THR A 133 -6.53 4.80 -0.06
CA THR A 133 -6.89 6.13 0.46
C THR A 133 -8.39 6.19 0.76
N SER A 134 -9.24 5.71 -0.15
CA SER A 134 -10.68 5.69 0.09
C SER A 134 -11.10 4.74 1.23
N CYS A 135 -10.44 3.60 1.42
CA CYS A 135 -10.66 2.73 2.58
C CYS A 135 -10.24 3.40 3.88
N TRP A 136 -9.08 4.07 3.88
CA TRP A 136 -8.56 4.81 5.02
C TRP A 136 -9.50 5.95 5.42
N GLU A 137 -10.01 6.74 4.47
CA GLU A 137 -10.96 7.81 4.74
C GLU A 137 -12.24 7.30 5.42
N GLU A 138 -12.78 6.16 4.96
CA GLU A 138 -13.95 5.54 5.59
C GLU A 138 -13.63 5.10 7.03
N ALA A 139 -12.47 4.47 7.25
CA ALA A 139 -12.01 4.07 8.59
C ALA A 139 -11.76 5.28 9.50
N GLN A 140 -11.22 6.38 8.96
CA GLN A 140 -10.99 7.63 9.66
C GLN A 140 -12.31 8.28 10.09
N LYS A 141 -13.33 8.28 9.22
CA LYS A 141 -14.70 8.73 9.55
C LYS A 141 -15.34 7.88 10.66
N ILE A 142 -15.13 6.56 10.65
CA ILE A 142 -15.66 5.64 11.68
C ILE A 142 -15.02 5.90 13.04
N THR A 143 -13.70 6.15 13.06
CA THR A 143 -12.92 6.27 14.30
C THR A 143 -12.82 7.69 14.84
N GLY A 144 -13.00 8.70 13.99
CA GLY A 144 -12.70 10.09 14.32
C GLY A 144 -11.21 10.32 14.62
N ASN A 145 -10.32 9.44 14.14
CA ASN A 145 -8.89 9.56 14.41
C ASN A 145 -8.31 10.80 13.72
N THR A 146 -7.57 11.61 14.47
CA THR A 146 -6.93 12.84 13.98
C THR A 146 -5.40 12.77 14.03
N ILE A 147 -4.84 11.59 14.30
CA ILE A 147 -3.39 11.40 14.31
C ILE A 147 -2.92 11.47 12.86
N PRO A 148 -1.88 12.28 12.56
CA PRO A 148 -1.29 12.33 11.24
C PRO A 148 -1.01 10.92 10.71
N THR A 149 -1.43 10.66 9.46
CA THR A 149 -1.29 9.35 8.84
C THR A 149 -0.53 9.49 7.53
N TYR A 150 0.59 8.80 7.42
CA TYR A 150 1.40 8.82 6.20
C TYR A 150 1.24 7.52 5.44
N PHE A 151 1.14 7.65 4.12
CA PHE A 151 1.18 6.56 3.16
C PHE A 151 2.44 6.68 2.30
N SER A 152 3.16 5.57 2.10
CA SER A 152 4.38 5.54 1.29
C SER A 152 4.58 4.18 0.62
N ILE A 153 5.40 4.16 -0.43
CA ILE A 153 5.95 2.92 -1.02
C ILE A 153 7.24 2.54 -0.26
N GLU A 154 7.46 1.25 0.02
CA GLU A 154 8.63 0.76 0.79
C GLU A 154 9.96 1.20 0.17
N GLU A 155 10.03 1.18 -1.15
CA GLU A 155 11.20 1.49 -1.96
C GLU A 155 11.44 2.99 -2.15
N MET A 156 10.49 3.85 -1.75
CA MET A 156 10.57 5.30 -1.94
C MET A 156 10.84 6.06 -0.63
N ASP A 157 11.68 7.09 -0.71
CA ASP A 157 11.94 8.04 0.38
C ASP A 157 10.93 9.22 0.39
N SER A 158 9.74 9.01 -0.17
CA SER A 158 8.65 9.99 -0.21
C SER A 158 7.30 9.31 0.06
N GLY A 159 6.31 10.13 0.39
CA GLY A 159 4.94 9.67 0.61
C GLY A 159 3.95 10.83 0.67
N VAL A 160 2.76 10.54 1.17
CA VAL A 160 1.66 11.51 1.32
C VAL A 160 1.19 11.48 2.76
N GLU A 161 0.96 12.66 3.36
CA GLU A 161 0.17 12.78 4.58
C GLU A 161 -1.32 12.78 4.19
N LEU A 162 -2.06 11.76 4.62
CA LEU A 162 -3.40 11.48 4.10
C LEU A 162 -4.46 12.48 4.60
N VAL A 163 -4.22 13.17 5.72
CA VAL A 163 -5.18 14.14 6.28
C VAL A 163 -5.13 15.47 5.52
N SER A 164 -3.93 15.96 5.20
CA SER A 164 -3.69 17.22 4.47
C SER A 164 -3.52 17.02 2.96
N SER A 165 -3.28 15.79 2.52
CA SER A 165 -2.91 15.44 1.15
C SER A 165 -1.58 16.06 0.68
N ASP A 166 -0.70 16.41 1.63
CA ASP A 166 0.61 16.97 1.31
C ASP A 166 1.61 15.87 0.95
N SER A 167 2.41 16.10 -0.09
CA SER A 167 3.60 15.30 -0.35
C SER A 167 4.64 15.53 0.75
N VAL A 168 5.33 14.46 1.17
CA VAL A 168 6.37 14.52 2.19
C VAL A 168 7.61 13.74 1.81
N GLU A 169 8.77 14.24 2.24
CA GLU A 169 10.01 13.47 2.26
C GLU A 169 10.09 12.62 3.53
N ILE A 170 10.50 11.36 3.38
CA ILE A 170 10.59 10.38 4.47
C ILE A 170 12.04 9.98 4.65
N TYR A 171 12.65 10.45 5.74
CA TYR A 171 14.00 10.03 6.10
C TYR A 171 13.95 8.69 6.83
N LYS A 172 14.12 7.59 6.08
CA LYS A 172 14.20 6.22 6.61
C LYS A 172 15.62 5.94 7.10
N ASN A 173 15.83 5.76 8.41
CA ASN A 173 17.11 5.25 8.90
C ASN A 173 17.04 3.74 9.17
N GLN A 174 18.20 3.07 9.15
CA GLN A 174 18.31 1.60 9.21
C GLN A 174 17.79 0.96 10.52
N ILE A 175 17.38 1.72 11.55
CA ILE A 175 17.15 1.18 12.90
C ILE A 175 15.86 1.75 13.55
N ASN A 176 14.76 1.90 12.79
CA ASN A 176 13.42 2.21 13.32
C ASN A 176 13.09 3.70 13.54
N ARG A 177 13.71 4.63 12.81
CA ARG A 177 13.31 6.05 12.87
C ARG A 177 12.79 6.55 11.52
N ARG A 178 11.65 7.23 11.55
CA ARG A 178 11.11 8.01 10.43
C ARG A 178 10.91 9.47 10.83
N ARG A 179 11.29 10.36 9.92
CA ARG A 179 11.03 11.80 10.03
C ARG A 179 10.40 12.27 8.74
N TYR A 180 9.38 13.11 8.89
CA TYR A 180 8.61 13.69 7.80
C TYR A 180 8.96 15.16 7.67
N THR A 181 9.26 15.58 6.44
CA THR A 181 9.46 16.98 6.10
C THR A 181 8.37 17.37 5.11
N HIS A 182 7.66 18.45 5.44
CA HIS A 182 6.63 19.10 4.62
C HIS A 182 7.22 20.31 3.92
#